data_AF-A0A968I371-F1
#
_entry.id   AF-A0A968I371-F1
#
_cell.length_a   1.000
_cell.length_b   1.000
_cell.length_c   1.000
_cell.angle_alpha   90.00
_cell.angle_beta   90.00
_cell.angle_gamma   90.00
#
_symmetry.space_group_name_H-M   'P 1'
#
loop_
_entity.id
_entity.type
_entity.pdbx_description
1 polymer ?
#
loop_
_entity_poly.entity_id
_entity_poly.type
_entity_poly.pdbx_seq_one_letter_code
_entity_poly.pdbx_strand_id
1 'polypeptide(L)'
;MDGGSSPRGELRGVAGCGAGADSGRTWSERPDFRVDGNGGYDAQDYDINLRFSSDKRSAMGVTTMEALATQDLSQFNLDFGTMSVSSITVNGAAARFQQSDPELVVMPAQPLKTGEWFRVTVTYAGTPGSASNPNEFGDEAFWLLNNNTLTVLSQPSGMFMWSPVNEHPSDKATFTVALTAPKTDTAVVSGVLTGSVDNADGSRTTTFRIGTPTTTYVVMFSVGNYDSRSRARSVRFACGITCRLPRARRCARRCSRRRRSFRSSTNA
;
A
#
# COMPACT_ATOMS: atom_id res chain seq x y z
N MET A 1 -51.26 -37.66 43.13
CA MET A 1 -50.19 -36.67 43.31
C MET A 1 -48.93 -37.24 42.68
N ASP A 2 -48.51 -36.96 41.46
CA ASP A 2 -49.03 -36.33 40.25
C ASP A 2 -48.25 -37.05 39.13
N GLY A 3 -48.85 -37.39 37.99
CA GLY A 3 -48.70 -36.61 36.76
C GLY A 3 -47.29 -36.78 36.16
N GLY A 4 -47.04 -37.27 34.96
CA GLY A 4 -47.87 -37.57 33.80
C GLY A 4 -46.91 -37.88 32.65
N SER A 5 -47.28 -38.85 31.82
CA SER A 5 -46.59 -39.20 30.57
C SER A 5 -47.09 -38.33 29.42
N SER A 6 -46.18 -37.85 28.56
CA SER A 6 -46.50 -37.50 27.16
C SER A 6 -45.26 -37.25 26.28
N PRO A 7 -45.40 -37.36 24.94
CA PRO A 7 -44.36 -37.84 24.03
C PRO A 7 -43.92 -36.80 22.97
N ARG A 8 -43.04 -37.27 22.07
CA ARG A 8 -42.70 -36.81 20.69
C ARG A 8 -43.19 -35.44 20.21
N GLY A 9 -42.26 -34.65 19.66
CA GLY A 9 -42.57 -33.56 18.74
C GLY A 9 -41.36 -33.12 17.91
N GLU A 10 -41.26 -33.62 16.67
CA GLU A 10 -40.61 -32.90 15.58
C GLU A 10 -41.31 -31.55 15.40
N LEU A 11 -40.53 -30.47 15.25
CA LEU A 11 -40.99 -29.25 14.60
C LEU A 11 -40.02 -28.89 13.48
N ARG A 12 -40.47 -29.19 12.26
CA ARG A 12 -40.05 -28.51 11.03
C ARG A 12 -40.70 -27.12 10.97
N GLY A 13 -39.98 -26.18 10.34
CA GLY A 13 -40.49 -24.87 9.88
C GLY A 13 -39.91 -23.72 10.71
N VAL A 14 -39.38 -22.64 10.15
CA VAL A 14 -39.71 -21.98 8.87
C VAL A 14 -38.45 -21.30 8.31
N ALA A 15 -38.27 -21.43 7.00
CA ALA A 15 -37.32 -20.64 6.23
C ALA A 15 -37.69 -19.15 6.30
N GLY A 16 -36.85 -18.35 6.94
CA GLY A 16 -36.87 -16.90 6.83
C GLY A 16 -35.77 -16.44 5.88
N CYS A 17 -36.13 -16.17 4.62
CA CYS A 17 -35.29 -15.37 3.73
C CYS A 17 -35.19 -13.95 4.30
N GLY A 18 -34.08 -13.67 4.98
CA GLY A 18 -33.62 -12.31 5.23
C GLY A 18 -32.28 -12.15 4.53
N ALA A 19 -32.29 -11.61 3.32
CA ALA A 19 -31.07 -11.18 2.63
C ALA A 19 -30.52 -9.93 3.34
N GLY A 20 -29.80 -10.16 4.45
CA GLY A 20 -28.95 -9.16 5.06
C GLY A 20 -27.67 -9.03 4.24
N ALA A 21 -27.27 -7.80 3.92
CA ALA A 21 -25.97 -7.54 3.33
C ALA A 21 -24.88 -8.04 4.30
N ASP A 22 -24.10 -9.04 3.85
CA ASP A 22 -23.06 -9.69 4.66
C ASP A 22 -21.84 -8.76 4.72
N SER A 23 -21.39 -8.44 5.93
CA SER A 23 -20.14 -7.69 6.13
C SER A 23 -18.98 -8.51 5.56
N GLY A 24 -18.14 -7.90 4.72
CA GLY A 24 -16.93 -8.57 4.21
C GLY A 24 -16.16 -9.25 5.34
N ARG A 25 -15.93 -10.56 5.23
CA ARG A 25 -15.27 -11.34 6.29
C ARG A 25 -13.76 -11.05 6.29
N THR A 26 -13.18 -10.92 7.47
CA THR A 26 -11.75 -11.08 7.71
C THR A 26 -11.34 -12.54 7.47
N TRP A 27 -10.23 -12.76 6.78
CA TRP A 27 -9.78 -14.10 6.40
C TRP A 27 -9.08 -14.85 7.57
N SER A 28 -9.84 -15.63 8.35
CA SER A 28 -9.39 -16.77 9.19
C SER A 28 -8.44 -16.55 10.39
N GLU A 29 -8.56 -17.43 11.40
CA GLU A 29 -7.90 -17.40 12.73
C GLU A 29 -6.61 -18.26 12.78
N ARG A 30 -5.48 -17.83 12.16
CA ARG A 30 -4.16 -18.46 12.38
C ARG A 30 -3.27 -17.59 13.28
N PRO A 31 -2.57 -18.13 14.29
CA PRO A 31 -1.91 -17.31 15.33
C PRO A 31 -0.54 -16.74 14.95
N ASP A 32 0.11 -17.22 13.89
CA ASP A 32 1.51 -16.95 13.55
C ASP A 32 1.71 -15.92 12.44
N PHE A 33 0.63 -15.55 11.75
CA PHE A 33 0.57 -14.42 10.83
C PHE A 33 -0.75 -13.71 11.10
N ARG A 34 -0.70 -12.42 11.48
CA ARG A 34 -1.87 -11.56 11.25
C ARG A 34 -2.04 -11.54 9.74
N VAL A 35 -3.01 -12.30 9.26
CA VAL A 35 -3.35 -12.32 7.84
C VAL A 35 -4.22 -11.09 7.64
N ASP A 36 -3.56 -9.93 7.61
CA ASP A 36 -4.15 -8.64 7.24
C ASP A 36 -4.77 -8.82 5.85
N GLY A 37 -6.03 -8.43 5.67
CA GLY A 37 -6.76 -8.81 4.47
C GLY A 37 -8.26 -8.94 4.63
N ASN A 38 -8.96 -8.36 3.67
CA ASN A 38 -10.39 -8.17 3.65
C ASN A 38 -11.04 -8.92 2.48
N GLY A 39 -12.13 -9.63 2.77
CA GLY A 39 -12.95 -10.31 1.78
C GLY A 39 -14.08 -9.44 1.23
N GLY A 40 -14.76 -9.97 0.21
CA GLY A 40 -15.95 -9.35 -0.37
C GLY A 40 -15.69 -8.37 -1.52
N TYR A 41 -14.42 -8.08 -1.82
CA TYR A 41 -13.99 -7.41 -3.03
C TYR A 41 -12.63 -7.94 -3.51
N ASP A 42 -12.25 -7.56 -4.73
CA ASP A 42 -10.97 -7.85 -5.38
C ASP A 42 -10.35 -6.51 -5.81
N ALA A 43 -9.18 -6.15 -5.26
CA ALA A 43 -8.51 -4.88 -5.52
C ALA A 43 -7.69 -4.93 -6.82
N GLN A 44 -7.86 -3.93 -7.67
CA GLN A 44 -7.39 -4.00 -9.06
C GLN A 44 -6.30 -2.97 -9.37
N ASP A 45 -6.46 -1.75 -8.87
CA ASP A 45 -5.45 -0.68 -9.00
C ASP A 45 -5.46 0.22 -7.77
N TYR A 46 -4.28 0.69 -7.39
CA TYR A 46 -4.09 1.73 -6.39
C TYR A 46 -3.34 2.91 -7.00
N ASP A 47 -3.90 4.11 -6.87
CA ASP A 47 -3.20 5.39 -7.06
C ASP A 47 -2.90 6.00 -5.69
N ILE A 48 -1.62 6.00 -5.32
CA ILE A 48 -1.14 6.45 -4.02
C ILE A 48 -0.31 7.72 -4.21
N ASN A 49 -0.79 8.83 -3.65
CA ASN A 49 -0.09 10.10 -3.65
C ASN A 49 0.33 10.45 -2.23
N LEU A 50 1.65 10.52 -1.98
CA LEU A 50 2.22 10.91 -0.70
C LEU A 50 3.01 12.21 -0.83
N ARG A 51 2.78 13.13 0.10
CA ARG A 51 3.56 14.36 0.27
C ARG A 51 4.22 14.39 1.63
N PHE A 52 5.54 14.36 1.63
CA PHE A 52 6.36 14.35 2.85
C PHE A 52 6.60 15.75 3.39
N SER A 53 6.72 15.86 4.71
CA SER A 53 7.41 17.00 5.34
C SER A 53 8.86 17.09 4.87
N SER A 54 9.51 18.25 5.02
CA SER A 54 10.91 18.43 4.58
C SER A 54 11.90 17.48 5.26
N ASP A 55 11.61 17.09 6.50
CA ASP A 55 12.38 16.13 7.30
C ASP A 55 11.89 14.68 7.15
N LYS A 56 10.83 14.45 6.36
CA LYS A 56 10.21 13.14 6.08
C LYS A 56 9.72 12.38 7.32
N ARG A 57 9.50 13.09 8.43
CA ARG A 57 8.92 12.51 9.66
C ARG A 57 7.42 12.35 9.57
N SER A 58 6.74 13.13 8.74
CA SER A 58 5.31 13.03 8.53
C SER A 58 4.96 13.08 7.04
N ALA A 59 3.76 12.62 6.72
CA ALA A 59 3.22 12.65 5.37
C ALA A 59 1.73 13.02 5.38
N MET A 60 1.30 13.61 4.27
CA MET A 60 -0.10 13.68 3.87
C MET A 60 -0.28 12.73 2.68
N GLY A 61 -1.39 12.02 2.64
CA GLY A 61 -1.66 11.02 1.62
C GLY A 61 -3.07 11.11 1.07
N VAL A 62 -3.19 10.78 -0.21
CA VAL A 62 -4.45 10.45 -0.86
C VAL A 62 -4.24 9.14 -1.58
N THR A 63 -5.01 8.12 -1.21
CA THR A 63 -5.00 6.82 -1.89
C THR A 63 -6.36 6.59 -2.51
N THR A 64 -6.36 6.25 -3.79
CA THR A 64 -7.54 5.78 -4.51
C THR A 64 -7.35 4.31 -4.86
N MET A 65 -8.31 3.47 -4.48
CA MET A 65 -8.38 2.08 -4.89
C MET A 65 -9.56 1.87 -5.84
N GLU A 66 -9.32 1.16 -6.93
CA GLU A 66 -10.37 0.58 -7.77
C GLU A 66 -10.50 -0.91 -7.45
N ALA A 67 -11.73 -1.38 -7.27
CA ALA A 67 -12.00 -2.76 -6.90
C ALA A 67 -13.32 -3.27 -7.51
N LEU A 68 -13.42 -4.59 -7.61
CA LEU A 68 -14.64 -5.30 -8.00
C LEU A 68 -15.27 -5.92 -6.75
N ALA A 69 -16.53 -5.61 -6.47
CA ALA A 69 -17.26 -6.26 -5.39
C ALA A 69 -17.54 -7.73 -5.75
N THR A 70 -17.15 -8.67 -4.89
CA THR A 70 -17.37 -10.11 -5.07
C THR A 70 -18.58 -10.62 -4.28
N GLN A 71 -19.19 -9.75 -3.48
CA GLN A 71 -20.48 -9.93 -2.81
C GLN A 71 -21.20 -8.58 -2.67
N ASP A 72 -22.43 -8.59 -2.16
CA ASP A 72 -23.14 -7.35 -1.80
C ASP A 72 -22.51 -6.77 -0.52
N LEU A 73 -22.11 -5.50 -0.54
CA LEU A 73 -21.38 -4.84 0.55
C LEU A 73 -22.16 -3.62 1.06
N SER A 74 -22.66 -3.71 2.30
CA SER A 74 -23.11 -2.53 3.07
C SER A 74 -21.93 -1.81 3.74
N GLN A 75 -20.82 -2.50 3.90
CA GLN A 75 -19.53 -2.02 4.38
C GLN A 75 -18.41 -2.92 3.85
N PHE A 76 -17.20 -2.39 3.82
CA PHE A 76 -15.97 -3.15 3.57
C PHE A 76 -14.84 -2.54 4.41
N ASN A 77 -13.70 -3.21 4.47
CA ASN A 77 -12.58 -2.80 5.30
C ASN A 77 -11.34 -2.57 4.43
N LEU A 78 -10.41 -1.76 4.92
CA LEU A 78 -9.05 -1.62 4.41
C LEU A 78 -8.09 -1.73 5.60
N ASP A 79 -6.91 -2.28 5.38
CA ASP A 79 -5.83 -2.26 6.36
C ASP A 79 -5.20 -0.86 6.36
N PHE A 80 -5.49 -0.07 7.40
CA PHE A 80 -4.94 1.25 7.68
C PHE A 80 -5.17 1.76 9.12
N GLY A 81 -4.11 1.79 9.94
CA GLY A 81 -4.23 2.17 11.35
C GLY A 81 -3.31 3.28 11.88
N THR A 82 -2.22 3.60 11.17
CA THR A 82 -1.11 4.39 11.76
C THR A 82 -1.21 5.90 11.56
N MET A 83 -2.01 6.35 10.60
CA MET A 83 -2.20 7.77 10.29
C MET A 83 -3.70 8.12 10.36
N SER A 84 -4.00 9.38 10.67
CA SER A 84 -5.38 9.83 10.83
C SER A 84 -6.06 10.01 9.48
N VAL A 85 -7.19 9.33 9.28
CA VAL A 85 -8.07 9.54 8.13
C VAL A 85 -8.92 10.79 8.34
N SER A 86 -8.93 11.70 7.37
CA SER A 86 -9.76 12.92 7.40
C SER A 86 -11.04 12.81 6.58
N SER A 87 -11.03 12.02 5.49
CA SER A 87 -12.21 11.81 4.66
C SER A 87 -12.10 10.56 3.80
N ILE A 88 -13.25 9.93 3.54
CA ILE A 88 -13.40 8.84 2.56
C ILE A 88 -14.56 9.15 1.62
N THR A 89 -14.35 8.91 0.33
CA THR A 89 -15.42 8.86 -0.67
C THR A 89 -15.47 7.50 -1.35
N VAL A 90 -16.68 6.99 -1.59
CA VAL A 90 -16.91 5.80 -2.42
C VAL A 90 -17.77 6.23 -3.62
N ASN A 91 -17.29 5.95 -4.83
CA ASN A 91 -17.91 6.39 -6.09
C ASN A 91 -18.20 7.90 -6.12
N GLY A 92 -17.31 8.70 -5.52
CA GLY A 92 -17.42 10.16 -5.40
C GLY A 92 -18.39 10.67 -4.32
N ALA A 93 -19.16 9.80 -3.67
CA ALA A 93 -20.03 10.15 -2.55
C ALA A 93 -19.30 9.97 -1.21
N ALA A 94 -19.54 10.86 -0.25
CA ALA A 94 -18.96 10.75 1.09
C ALA A 94 -19.39 9.44 1.76
N ALA A 95 -18.42 8.72 2.35
CA ALA A 95 -18.65 7.51 3.12
C ALA A 95 -18.43 7.78 4.61
N ARG A 96 -19.18 7.07 5.45
CA ARG A 96 -18.89 7.00 6.89
C ARG A 96 -17.74 6.02 7.11
N PHE A 97 -16.95 6.21 8.16
CA PHE A 97 -15.88 5.27 8.48
C PHE A 97 -15.65 5.15 9.98
N GLN A 98 -15.03 4.04 10.38
CA GLN A 98 -14.49 3.80 11.71
C GLN A 98 -13.06 3.31 11.53
N GLN A 99 -12.12 3.90 12.27
CA GLN A 99 -10.72 3.52 12.24
C GLN A 99 -10.32 2.92 13.58
N SER A 100 -9.78 1.70 13.55
CA SER A 100 -9.29 0.96 14.72
C SER A 100 -8.08 0.14 14.28
N ASP A 101 -6.87 0.61 14.57
CA ASP A 101 -5.61 0.02 14.12
C ASP A 101 -5.56 -1.53 14.23
N PRO A 102 -5.22 -2.26 13.14
CA PRO A 102 -4.87 -1.78 11.80
C PRO A 102 -6.06 -1.63 10.84
N GLU A 103 -7.30 -1.70 11.28
CA GLU A 103 -8.50 -1.76 10.42
C GLU A 103 -9.16 -0.40 10.18
N LEU A 104 -9.60 -0.18 8.95
CA LEU A 104 -10.40 0.96 8.50
C LEU A 104 -11.71 0.46 7.87
N VAL A 105 -12.79 0.49 8.65
CA VAL A 105 -14.13 0.11 8.21
C VAL A 105 -14.75 1.27 7.42
N VAL A 106 -15.17 1.01 6.19
CA VAL A 106 -15.80 1.96 5.27
C VAL A 106 -17.26 1.59 5.03
N MET A 107 -18.15 2.54 5.29
CA MET A 107 -19.60 2.41 5.09
C MET A 107 -20.05 3.36 3.97
N PRO A 108 -20.18 2.88 2.72
CA PRO A 108 -20.61 3.70 1.60
C PRO A 108 -22.04 4.22 1.79
N ALA A 109 -22.36 5.34 1.14
CA ALA A 109 -23.69 5.94 1.21
C ALA A 109 -24.77 5.06 0.58
N GLN A 110 -24.40 4.26 -0.42
CA GLN A 110 -25.23 3.24 -1.05
C GLN A 110 -24.48 1.90 -0.97
N PRO A 111 -25.17 0.79 -0.65
CA PRO A 111 -24.56 -0.54 -0.70
C PRO A 111 -24.04 -0.85 -2.11
N LEU A 112 -22.87 -1.48 -2.18
CA LEU A 112 -22.28 -1.95 -3.44
C LEU A 112 -22.87 -3.33 -3.77
N LYS A 113 -23.14 -3.59 -5.05
CA LYS A 113 -23.67 -4.89 -5.48
C LYS A 113 -22.56 -5.81 -5.97
N THR A 114 -22.78 -7.11 -5.80
CA THR A 114 -21.91 -8.15 -6.37
C THR A 114 -21.71 -7.89 -7.87
N GLY A 115 -20.45 -7.88 -8.32
CA GLY A 115 -20.06 -7.61 -9.71
C GLY A 115 -19.96 -6.12 -10.06
N GLU A 116 -20.22 -5.21 -9.11
CA GLU A 116 -20.06 -3.77 -9.31
C GLU A 116 -18.60 -3.34 -9.14
N TRP A 117 -18.12 -2.54 -10.08
CA TRP A 117 -16.87 -1.79 -9.93
C TRP A 117 -17.10 -0.60 -9.02
N PHE A 118 -16.21 -0.42 -8.04
CA PHE A 118 -16.25 0.74 -7.16
C PHE A 118 -14.88 1.35 -7.00
N ARG A 119 -14.89 2.65 -6.69
CA ARG A 119 -13.70 3.44 -6.40
C ARG A 119 -13.80 4.02 -5.01
N VAL A 120 -12.82 3.75 -4.17
CA VAL A 120 -12.67 4.39 -2.85
C VAL A 120 -11.49 5.34 -2.87
N THR A 121 -11.67 6.55 -2.35
CA THR A 121 -10.60 7.53 -2.16
C THR A 121 -10.52 7.90 -0.68
N VAL A 122 -9.34 7.73 -0.09
CA VAL A 122 -9.06 7.98 1.32
C VAL A 122 -8.04 9.11 1.41
N THR A 123 -8.35 10.15 2.19
CA THR A 123 -7.41 11.23 2.52
C THR A 123 -6.95 11.09 3.96
N TYR A 124 -5.65 11.19 4.19
CA TYR A 124 -5.05 10.90 5.48
C TYR A 124 -3.77 11.71 5.73
N ALA A 125 -3.37 11.85 6.99
CA ALA A 125 -2.12 12.50 7.38
C ALA A 125 -1.61 12.00 8.73
N GLY A 126 -0.30 12.09 8.96
CA GLY A 126 0.29 11.65 10.23
C GLY A 126 1.75 11.26 10.10
N THR A 127 2.22 10.49 11.08
CA THR A 127 3.55 9.88 11.12
C THR A 127 3.41 8.42 10.76
N PRO A 128 3.86 8.01 9.56
CA PRO A 128 3.81 6.61 9.16
C PRO A 128 4.61 5.72 10.11
N GLY A 129 4.12 4.51 10.37
CA GLY A 129 4.84 3.51 11.17
C GLY A 129 4.78 3.70 12.69
N SER A 130 3.88 4.51 13.25
CA SER A 130 3.58 4.48 14.70
C SER A 130 2.31 3.66 14.95
N ALA A 131 2.37 2.35 14.74
CA ALA A 131 1.22 1.49 15.02
C ALA A 131 1.05 1.36 16.54
N SER A 132 -0.19 1.42 17.01
CA SER A 132 -0.51 1.11 18.41
C SER A 132 -0.28 -0.37 18.73
N ASN A 133 -0.23 -1.22 17.70
CA ASN A 133 0.09 -2.63 17.76
C ASN A 133 1.21 -2.98 16.77
N PRO A 134 2.48 -2.74 17.13
CA PRO A 134 3.61 -3.10 16.28
C PRO A 134 3.54 -4.59 15.94
N ASN A 135 3.78 -4.93 14.67
CA ASN A 135 3.96 -6.33 14.29
C ASN A 135 5.20 -6.92 14.99
N GLU A 136 5.42 -8.23 14.88
CA GLU A 136 6.53 -8.93 15.54
C GLU A 136 7.93 -8.36 15.21
N PHE A 137 8.03 -7.55 14.14
CA PHE A 137 9.28 -6.92 13.69
C PHE A 137 9.50 -5.50 14.26
N GLY A 138 8.48 -4.91 14.89
CA GLY A 138 8.51 -3.53 15.39
C GLY A 138 8.22 -2.49 14.31
N ASP A 139 7.64 -1.38 14.74
CA ASP A 139 7.28 -0.19 13.95
C ASP A 139 8.41 0.36 13.05
N GLU A 140 9.64 0.34 13.54
CA GLU A 140 10.81 0.87 12.82
C GLU A 140 11.29 -0.04 11.68
N ALA A 141 10.85 -1.31 11.60
CA ALA A 141 11.38 -2.26 10.61
C ALA A 141 11.04 -1.89 9.16
N PHE A 142 10.01 -1.06 8.96
CA PHE A 142 9.42 -0.77 7.65
C PHE A 142 9.56 0.70 7.26
N TRP A 143 9.78 1.60 8.22
CA TRP A 143 9.93 3.04 8.00
C TRP A 143 11.31 3.55 8.46
N LEU A 144 12.32 3.34 7.61
CA LEU A 144 13.72 3.57 7.97
C LEU A 144 14.15 5.00 7.59
N LEU A 145 14.08 5.93 8.54
CA LEU A 145 14.53 7.31 8.36
C LEU A 145 15.91 7.53 9.01
N ASN A 146 16.95 7.74 8.21
CA ASN A 146 18.30 8.02 8.69
C ASN A 146 18.95 9.14 7.85
N ASN A 147 19.58 10.13 8.50
CA ASN A 147 20.27 11.24 7.83
C ASN A 147 19.39 11.91 6.75
N ASN A 148 18.12 12.15 7.06
CA ASN A 148 17.13 12.70 6.14
C ASN A 148 16.96 11.88 4.84
N THR A 149 17.14 10.57 4.95
CA THR A 149 16.93 9.60 3.87
C THR A 149 15.93 8.56 4.38
N LEU A 150 14.78 8.49 3.72
CA LEU A 150 13.71 7.55 4.03
C LEU A 150 13.83 6.33 3.13
N THR A 151 13.80 5.13 3.70
CA THR A 151 13.64 3.87 2.98
C THR A 151 12.45 3.13 3.56
N VAL A 152 11.53 2.72 2.69
CA VAL A 152 10.36 1.94 3.06
C VAL A 152 10.49 0.52 2.54
N LEU A 153 10.41 -0.41 3.48
CA LEU A 153 10.29 -1.85 3.25
C LEU A 153 8.90 -2.25 3.72
N SER A 154 8.30 -3.32 3.18
CA SER A 154 6.92 -3.68 3.56
C SER A 154 6.69 -5.18 3.70
N GLN A 155 7.72 -6.03 3.59
CA GLN A 155 7.58 -7.49 3.73
C GLN A 155 7.68 -7.95 5.19
N PRO A 156 6.73 -8.75 5.72
CA PRO A 156 5.64 -9.45 5.00
C PRO A 156 4.32 -8.68 4.88
N SER A 157 4.05 -7.76 5.79
CA SER A 157 2.87 -6.89 5.83
C SER A 157 3.32 -5.55 6.40
N GLY A 158 3.22 -4.48 5.61
CA GLY A 158 3.65 -3.17 6.06
C GLY A 158 3.30 -1.99 5.18
N MET A 159 2.50 -2.19 4.13
CA MET A 159 1.96 -1.07 3.35
C MET A 159 0.85 -0.35 4.10
N PHE A 160 0.06 -1.06 4.91
CA PHE A 160 -0.96 -0.50 5.83
C PHE A 160 -0.44 0.60 6.77
N MET A 161 0.88 0.66 7.01
CA MET A 161 1.51 1.70 7.83
C MET A 161 1.68 3.04 7.13
N TRP A 162 1.43 3.12 5.82
CA TRP A 162 1.64 4.35 5.05
C TRP A 162 0.62 4.56 3.92
N SER A 163 -0.19 3.55 3.58
CA SER A 163 -1.33 3.67 2.66
C SER A 163 -2.44 2.68 3.03
N PRO A 164 -3.71 3.06 2.89
CA PRO A 164 -4.84 2.14 3.07
C PRO A 164 -4.94 1.16 1.91
N VAL A 165 -4.95 -0.15 2.22
CA VAL A 165 -4.83 -1.24 1.23
C VAL A 165 -5.58 -2.49 1.67
N ASN A 166 -5.74 -3.47 0.77
CA ASN A 166 -6.01 -4.85 1.14
C ASN A 166 -4.67 -5.60 1.31
N GLU A 167 -4.18 -5.75 2.54
CA GLU A 167 -2.81 -6.18 2.85
C GLU A 167 -2.63 -7.72 2.80
N HIS A 168 -3.18 -8.36 1.76
CA HIS A 168 -3.10 -9.81 1.62
C HIS A 168 -2.37 -10.23 0.34
N PRO A 169 -1.40 -11.17 0.40
CA PRO A 169 -0.61 -11.55 -0.78
C PRO A 169 -1.39 -12.27 -1.89
N SER A 170 -2.59 -12.76 -1.58
CA SER A 170 -3.48 -13.34 -2.61
C SER A 170 -4.20 -12.28 -3.43
N ASP A 171 -4.37 -11.05 -2.91
CA ASP A 171 -5.08 -9.97 -3.59
C ASP A 171 -4.06 -9.04 -4.26
N LYS A 172 -3.73 -9.35 -5.51
CA LYS A 172 -2.71 -8.62 -6.27
C LYS A 172 -3.34 -7.52 -7.07
N ALA A 173 -2.85 -6.30 -6.87
CA ALA A 173 -3.26 -5.14 -7.63
C ALA A 173 -2.10 -4.54 -8.41
N THR A 174 -2.42 -3.60 -9.28
CA THR A 174 -1.42 -2.75 -9.92
C THR A 174 -1.30 -1.42 -9.18
N PHE A 175 -0.16 -0.73 -9.29
CA PHE A 175 0.09 0.49 -8.50
C PHE A 175 0.59 1.66 -9.34
N THR A 176 0.07 2.84 -9.06
CA THR A 176 0.65 4.14 -9.40
C THR A 176 1.04 4.83 -8.10
N VAL A 177 2.32 5.21 -7.96
CA VAL A 177 2.83 5.82 -6.73
C VAL A 177 3.47 7.15 -7.06
N ALA A 178 2.90 8.23 -6.55
CA ALA A 178 3.41 9.59 -6.66
C ALA A 178 3.99 10.04 -5.32
N LEU A 179 5.28 10.36 -5.30
CA LEU A 179 5.99 10.82 -4.11
C LEU A 179 6.40 12.28 -4.27
N THR A 180 5.98 13.13 -3.32
CA THR A 180 6.28 14.56 -3.29
C THR A 180 7.23 14.88 -2.14
N ALA A 181 8.40 15.42 -2.45
CA ALA A 181 9.48 15.75 -1.50
C ALA A 181 10.22 17.02 -1.94
N PRO A 182 11.11 17.63 -1.12
CA PRO A 182 11.94 18.74 -1.56
C PRO A 182 12.69 18.41 -2.86
N LYS A 183 12.78 19.35 -3.82
CA LYS A 183 13.40 19.11 -5.14
C LYS A 183 14.87 18.67 -5.11
N THR A 184 15.53 18.85 -3.96
CA THR A 184 16.91 18.41 -3.70
C THR A 184 17.01 16.91 -3.42
N ASP A 185 15.87 16.27 -3.10
CA ASP A 185 15.78 14.84 -2.88
C ASP A 185 15.37 14.13 -4.18
N THR A 186 15.83 12.90 -4.30
CA THR A 186 15.45 11.95 -5.35
C THR A 186 14.51 10.93 -4.73
N ALA A 187 13.35 10.71 -5.35
CA ALA A 187 12.43 9.63 -5.03
C ALA A 187 12.64 8.45 -5.98
N VAL A 188 12.56 7.22 -5.47
CA VAL A 188 12.56 5.97 -6.24
C VAL A 188 11.51 5.02 -5.68
N VAL A 189 10.83 4.27 -6.55
CA VAL A 189 9.86 3.21 -6.20
C VAL A 189 10.27 1.95 -6.98
N SER A 190 9.86 0.77 -6.53
CA SER A 190 10.09 -0.52 -7.23
C SER A 190 9.47 -0.64 -8.63
N GLY A 191 8.81 0.41 -9.15
CA GLY A 191 8.20 0.48 -10.48
C GLY A 191 8.99 1.24 -11.55
N VAL A 192 8.33 1.49 -12.68
CA VAL A 192 8.88 2.27 -13.81
C VAL A 192 8.55 3.74 -13.60
N LEU A 193 9.54 4.63 -13.72
CA LEU A 193 9.35 6.08 -13.68
C LEU A 193 8.49 6.52 -14.88
N THR A 194 7.32 7.11 -14.61
CA THR A 194 6.39 7.61 -15.65
C THR A 194 6.43 9.12 -15.81
N GLY A 195 6.81 9.87 -14.77
CA GLY A 195 6.88 11.32 -14.85
C GLY A 195 7.44 11.99 -13.60
N SER A 196 7.76 13.27 -13.72
CA SER A 196 8.11 14.12 -12.59
C SER A 196 7.73 15.57 -12.88
N VAL A 197 7.24 16.27 -11.87
CA VAL A 197 6.81 17.66 -11.94
C VAL A 197 7.45 18.45 -10.81
N ASP A 198 8.08 19.58 -11.14
CA ASP A 198 8.56 20.56 -10.17
C ASP A 198 7.38 21.46 -9.77
N ASN A 199 7.11 21.53 -8.47
CA ASN A 199 6.01 22.31 -7.91
C ASN A 199 6.48 23.73 -7.58
N ALA A 200 5.55 24.68 -7.56
CA ALA A 200 5.84 26.09 -7.28
C ALA A 200 6.40 26.33 -5.87
N ASP A 201 6.11 25.43 -4.92
CA ASP A 201 6.57 25.50 -3.53
C ASP A 201 8.00 24.95 -3.31
N GLY A 202 8.70 24.59 -4.39
CA GLY A 202 10.07 24.05 -4.32
C GLY A 202 10.14 22.55 -4.02
N SER A 203 9.00 21.86 -3.95
CA SER A 203 8.94 20.40 -3.95
C SER A 203 8.95 19.84 -5.37
N ARG A 204 9.16 18.52 -5.49
CA ARG A 204 9.06 17.76 -6.73
C ARG A 204 8.19 16.54 -6.46
N THR A 205 7.21 16.33 -7.33
CA THR A 205 6.42 15.09 -7.38
C THR A 205 7.04 14.17 -8.43
N THR A 206 7.27 12.90 -8.07
CA THR A 206 7.82 11.89 -8.98
C THR A 206 6.90 10.68 -8.97
N THR A 207 6.46 10.25 -10.15
CA THR A 207 5.44 9.21 -10.31
C THR A 207 6.01 7.95 -10.93
N PHE A 208 5.66 6.81 -10.35
CA PHE A 208 6.07 5.48 -10.79
C PHE A 208 4.86 4.59 -11.02
N ARG A 209 4.99 3.63 -11.95
CA ARG A 209 3.96 2.64 -12.26
C ARG A 209 4.51 1.22 -12.10
N ILE A 210 3.77 0.38 -11.38
CA ILE A 210 3.95 -1.07 -11.29
C ILE A 210 2.78 -1.74 -12.03
N GLY A 211 2.91 -1.85 -13.36
CA GLY A 211 1.83 -2.27 -14.27
C GLY A 211 1.48 -3.75 -14.24
N THR A 212 2.26 -4.57 -13.55
CA THR A 212 1.98 -6.01 -13.37
C THR A 212 1.34 -6.21 -12.00
N PRO A 213 0.18 -6.92 -11.90
CA PRO A 213 -0.44 -7.22 -10.62
C PRO A 213 0.55 -7.86 -9.66
N THR A 214 0.72 -7.25 -8.50
CA THR A 214 1.67 -7.68 -7.48
C THR A 214 1.10 -7.49 -6.09
N THR A 215 1.73 -8.14 -5.12
CA THR A 215 1.37 -8.01 -3.70
C THR A 215 1.80 -6.66 -3.13
N THR A 216 1.08 -6.20 -2.12
CA THR A 216 1.33 -4.93 -1.42
C THR A 216 2.78 -4.77 -0.94
N TYR A 217 3.33 -5.79 -0.27
CA TYR A 217 4.65 -5.71 0.35
C TYR A 217 5.85 -5.54 -0.61
N VAL A 218 5.70 -5.73 -1.92
CA VAL A 218 6.78 -5.49 -2.89
C VAL A 218 6.82 -4.04 -3.39
N VAL A 219 5.81 -3.23 -3.03
CA VAL A 219 5.82 -1.80 -3.29
C VAL A 219 6.75 -1.16 -2.27
N MET A 220 7.98 -0.93 -2.69
CA MET A 220 9.03 -0.34 -1.85
C MET A 220 9.45 0.99 -2.45
N PHE A 221 9.79 1.95 -1.59
CA PHE A 221 10.27 3.24 -2.07
C PHE A 221 11.34 3.83 -1.17
N SER A 222 12.02 4.83 -1.71
CA SER A 222 13.06 5.54 -0.99
C SER A 222 13.15 6.99 -1.45
N VAL A 223 13.32 7.91 -0.49
CA VAL A 223 13.36 9.35 -0.72
C VAL A 223 14.53 9.96 0.06
N GLY A 224 15.47 10.56 -0.66
CA GLY A 224 16.62 11.20 -0.03
C GLY A 224 17.60 11.76 -1.05
N ASN A 225 18.75 12.23 -0.57
CA ASN A 225 19.76 12.83 -1.43
C ASN A 225 20.58 11.73 -2.16
N TYR A 226 20.08 11.29 -3.31
CA TYR A 226 20.75 10.32 -4.18
C TYR A 226 21.23 10.97 -5.48
N ASP A 227 22.36 10.47 -6.00
CA ASP A 227 22.65 10.56 -7.43
C ASP A 227 21.81 9.50 -8.16
N SER A 228 20.87 9.92 -9.02
CA SER A 228 20.18 9.00 -9.92
C SER A 228 20.98 8.80 -11.21
N ARG A 229 21.10 7.56 -11.67
CA ARG A 229 21.68 7.23 -12.98
C ARG A 229 20.75 6.32 -13.74
N SER A 230 20.22 6.80 -14.86
CA SER A 230 19.55 5.94 -15.83
C SER A 230 20.60 5.32 -16.77
N ARG A 231 20.42 4.04 -17.11
CA ARG A 231 21.12 3.42 -18.24
C ARG A 231 20.10 3.19 -19.34
N ALA A 232 20.34 3.76 -20.53
CA ALA A 232 19.50 3.52 -21.69
C ALA A 232 19.64 2.06 -22.15
N ARG A 233 18.71 1.21 -21.73
CA ARG A 233 18.33 -0.01 -22.43
C ARG A 233 16.81 -0.12 -22.33
N SER A 234 16.10 0.53 -23.26
CA SER A 234 14.66 0.41 -23.55
C SER A 234 13.65 0.63 -22.40
N VAL A 235 14.08 0.64 -21.14
CA VAL A 235 13.31 0.79 -19.90
C VAL A 235 14.17 1.65 -18.97
N ARG A 236 13.63 2.78 -18.50
CA ARG A 236 14.34 3.68 -17.57
C ARG A 236 14.26 3.10 -16.16
N PHE A 237 15.33 2.45 -15.71
CA PHE A 237 15.51 2.10 -14.30
C PHE A 237 16.19 3.25 -13.55
N ALA A 238 15.63 3.66 -12.41
CA ALA A 238 16.26 4.59 -11.49
C ALA A 238 16.97 3.79 -10.39
N CYS A 239 18.29 3.95 -10.28
CA CYS A 239 19.10 3.39 -9.19
C CYS A 239 19.65 4.55 -8.36
N GLY A 240 19.31 4.59 -7.07
CA GLY A 240 19.86 5.57 -6.12
C GLY A 240 21.18 5.08 -5.55
N ILE A 241 22.21 5.93 -5.59
CA ILE A 241 23.48 5.67 -4.91
C ILE A 241 23.69 6.77 -3.86
N THR A 242 23.85 6.39 -2.60
CA THR A 242 24.13 7.33 -1.51
C THR A 242 25.52 7.95 -1.66
N CYS A 243 25.60 9.28 -1.73
CA CYS A 243 26.84 10.00 -2.05
C CYS A 243 27.89 10.06 -0.92
N ARG A 244 27.59 9.61 0.31
CA ARG A 244 28.47 9.80 1.48
C ARG A 244 29.21 8.57 2.01
N LEU A 245 29.12 7.39 1.40
CA LEU A 245 29.85 6.22 1.90
C LEU A 245 31.33 6.22 1.44
N PRO A 246 32.34 6.15 2.36
CA PRO A 246 33.78 6.21 2.02
C PRO A 246 34.25 5.12 1.04
N ARG A 247 33.52 3.99 0.98
CA ARG A 247 33.83 2.86 0.09
C ARG A 247 33.25 2.99 -1.33
N ALA A 248 32.36 3.94 -1.60
CA ALA A 248 31.74 4.14 -2.92
C ALA A 248 32.76 4.58 -4.01
N ARG A 249 33.86 5.23 -3.61
CA ARG A 249 34.94 5.62 -4.54
C ARG A 249 35.67 4.42 -5.17
N ARG A 250 35.66 3.24 -4.54
CA ARG A 250 36.26 2.02 -5.11
C ARG A 250 35.35 1.34 -6.15
N CYS A 251 34.03 1.38 -5.98
CA CYS A 251 33.07 0.85 -6.98
C CYS A 251 33.05 1.70 -8.26
N ALA A 252 33.12 3.03 -8.14
CA ALA A 252 33.21 3.92 -9.30
C ALA A 252 34.45 3.63 -10.17
N ARG A 253 35.61 3.37 -9.53
CA ARG A 253 36.86 3.02 -10.24
C ARG A 253 36.83 1.62 -10.86
N ARG A 254 36.20 0.62 -10.22
CA ARG A 254 36.10 -0.76 -10.76
C ARG A 254 35.19 -0.85 -11.99
N CYS A 255 34.15 -0.03 -12.08
CA CYS A 255 33.28 0.06 -13.27
C CYS A 255 33.99 0.74 -14.46
N SER A 256 34.87 1.73 -14.20
CA SER A 256 35.66 2.39 -15.25
C SER A 256 36.77 1.51 -15.86
N ARG A 257 37.39 0.62 -15.08
CA ARG A 257 38.50 -0.23 -15.55
C ARG A 257 38.07 -1.37 -16.47
N ARG A 258 36.83 -1.88 -16.35
CA ARG A 258 36.28 -2.87 -17.31
C ARG A 258 35.99 -2.31 -18.71
N ARG A 259 36.07 -0.97 -18.92
CA ARG A 259 35.97 -0.38 -20.27
C ARG A 259 37.20 -0.62 -21.14
N ARG A 260 38.39 -0.91 -20.58
CA ARG A 260 39.61 -1.09 -21.39
C ARG A 260 39.87 -2.53 -21.83
N SER A 261 39.34 -3.55 -21.14
CA SER A 261 39.64 -4.95 -21.48
C SER A 261 38.65 -5.61 -22.46
N PHE A 262 37.60 -4.90 -22.90
CA PHE A 262 36.61 -5.45 -23.85
C PHE A 262 36.66 -4.80 -25.24
N ARG A 263 37.66 -3.94 -25.49
CA ARG A 263 37.91 -3.32 -26.80
C ARG A 263 39.10 -3.95 -27.57
N SER A 264 39.65 -5.07 -27.10
CA SER A 264 40.83 -5.71 -27.70
C SER A 264 40.64 -7.19 -28.09
N SER A 265 39.41 -7.68 -28.26
CA SER A 265 39.16 -9.06 -28.72
C SER A 265 38.05 -9.09 -29.78
N THR A 266 38.24 -8.32 -30.84
CA THR A 266 37.52 -8.45 -32.12
C THR A 266 38.37 -7.75 -33.18
N ASN A 267 39.48 -8.41 -33.55
CA ASN A 267 40.20 -8.29 -34.81
C ASN A 267 41.38 -9.28 -34.77
N ALA A 268 41.09 -10.53 -35.12
CA ALA A 268 41.95 -11.53 -35.75
C ALA A 268 41.07 -12.76 -36.02
#